data_AF-A0A8H7KMH4-F1
#
_entry.id   AF-A0A8H7KMH4-F1
#
_cell.length_a   1.000
_cell.length_b   1.000
_cell.length_c   1.000
_cell.angle_alpha   90.00
_cell.angle_beta   90.00
_cell.angle_gamma   90.00
#
_symmetry.space_group_name_H-M   'P 1'
#
loop_
_entity.id
_entity.type
_entity.pdbx_description
1 polymer ?
#
loop_
_entity_poly.entity_id
_entity_poly.type
_entity_poly.pdbx_seq_one_letter_code
_entity_poly.pdbx_strand_id
1 'polypeptide(L)'
;MAKTLYARVLAGREEQLGPEHPDTLTTMSNLGELYRKQGKYDEAETLYARVLAGNEKQLGAEHPETLAAVHNFAGLCWSQGRWEEAEELYRRALAGFEKVRGREHGDTRQAVNNLAYVYQRQGRDEEAEKLRARFREVGRQA
;
A
#
# COMPACT_ATOMS: atom_id res chain seq x y z
N MET A 1 12.51 -18.76 7.32
CA MET A 1 13.86 -18.23 7.05
C MET A 1 13.84 -16.73 6.68
N ALA A 2 12.94 -16.25 5.82
CA ALA A 2 12.88 -14.84 5.42
C ALA A 2 12.71 -13.84 6.59
N LYS A 3 11.84 -14.11 7.58
CA LYS A 3 11.60 -13.23 8.74
C LYS A 3 12.90 -12.89 9.48
N THR A 4 13.70 -13.91 9.79
CA THR A 4 14.92 -13.77 10.59
C THR A 4 15.98 -12.94 9.86
N LEU A 5 16.04 -13.06 8.53
CA LEU A 5 16.92 -12.25 7.69
C LEU A 5 16.45 -10.79 7.65
N TYR A 6 15.17 -10.53 7.39
CA TYR A 6 14.65 -9.16 7.34
C TYR A 6 14.76 -8.42 8.68
N ALA A 7 14.50 -9.08 9.81
CA ALA A 7 14.65 -8.47 11.12
C ALA A 7 16.12 -8.11 11.43
N ARG A 8 17.07 -8.99 11.05
CA ARG A 8 18.50 -8.73 11.21
C ARG A 8 18.98 -7.60 10.31
N VAL A 9 18.54 -7.58 9.05
CA VAL A 9 18.85 -6.51 8.09
C VAL A 9 18.26 -5.19 8.57
N LEU A 10 17.04 -5.20 9.12
CA LEU A 10 16.39 -4.01 9.65
C LEU A 10 17.19 -3.41 10.81
N ALA A 11 17.58 -4.22 11.80
CA ALA A 11 18.38 -3.74 12.93
C ALA A 11 19.72 -3.11 12.48
N GLY A 12 20.42 -3.77 11.54
CA GLY A 12 21.66 -3.22 10.98
C GLY A 12 21.45 -1.91 10.20
N ARG A 13 20.35 -1.79 9.45
CA ARG A 13 20.02 -0.55 8.71
C ARG A 13 19.60 0.58 9.63
N GLU A 14 18.83 0.31 10.68
CA GLU A 14 18.46 1.31 11.69
C GLU A 14 19.72 1.87 12.40
N GLU A 15 20.69 1.01 12.71
CA GLU A 15 21.96 1.42 13.33
C GLU A 15 22.85 2.24 12.38
N GLN A 16 22.98 1.82 11.12
CA GLN A 16 23.92 2.43 10.18
C GLN A 16 23.37 3.68 9.48
N LEU A 17 22.09 3.68 9.13
CA LEU A 17 21.47 4.69 8.27
C LEU A 17 20.44 5.54 9.02
N GLY A 18 19.94 5.04 10.15
CA GLY A 18 18.84 5.63 10.90
C GLY A 18 17.47 5.04 10.56
N PRO A 19 16.49 5.20 11.45
CA PRO A 19 15.16 4.59 11.36
C PRO A 19 14.30 5.14 10.22
N GLU A 20 14.57 6.36 9.78
CA GLU A 20 13.82 7.04 8.73
C GLU A 20 14.48 6.91 7.35
N HIS A 21 15.69 6.36 7.23
CA HIS A 21 16.36 6.28 5.92
C HIS A 21 15.55 5.48 4.89
N PRO A 22 15.48 5.89 3.61
CA PRO A 22 14.67 5.21 2.58
C PRO A 22 14.87 3.69 2.49
N ASP A 23 16.13 3.23 2.57
CA ASP A 23 16.46 1.79 2.59
C ASP A 23 15.94 1.08 3.85
N THR A 24 15.95 1.76 4.99
CA THR A 24 15.41 1.25 6.25
C THR A 24 13.89 1.10 6.12
N LEU A 25 13.20 2.13 5.62
CA LEU A 25 11.75 2.11 5.41
C LEU A 25 11.33 1.05 4.38
N THR A 26 12.10 0.86 3.30
CA THR A 26 11.88 -0.21 2.32
C THR A 26 11.96 -1.60 2.97
N THR A 27 12.91 -1.79 3.89
CA THR A 27 13.05 -3.05 4.64
C THR A 27 11.86 -3.28 5.57
N MET A 28 11.42 -2.23 6.27
CA MET A 28 10.23 -2.27 7.13
C MET A 28 8.98 -2.64 6.34
N SER A 29 8.75 -2.04 5.16
CA SER A 29 7.62 -2.38 4.28
C SER A 29 7.59 -3.85 3.90
N ASN A 30 8.74 -4.40 3.50
CA ASN A 30 8.86 -5.81 3.13
C ASN A 30 8.63 -6.75 4.32
N LEU A 31 9.13 -6.38 5.50
CA LEU A 31 8.89 -7.14 6.73
C LEU A 31 7.42 -7.06 7.16
N GLY A 32 6.77 -5.90 7.02
CA GLY A 32 5.34 -5.71 7.27
C GLY A 32 4.49 -6.61 6.39
N GLU A 33 4.80 -6.69 5.09
CA GLU A 33 4.08 -7.57 4.15
C GLU A 33 4.25 -9.05 4.52
N LEU A 34 5.45 -9.43 4.93
CA LEU A 34 5.72 -10.78 5.41
C LEU A 34 4.92 -11.12 6.67
N TYR A 35 4.77 -10.17 7.61
CA TYR A 35 3.96 -10.35 8.80
C TYR A 35 2.46 -10.42 8.48
N ARG A 36 1.97 -9.56 7.60
CA ARG A 36 0.58 -9.59 7.13
C ARG A 36 0.23 -10.95 6.52
N LYS A 37 1.09 -11.52 5.68
CA LYS A 37 0.90 -12.86 5.09
C LYS A 37 0.90 -13.99 6.13
N GLN A 38 1.49 -13.78 7.30
CA GLN A 38 1.51 -14.74 8.41
C GLN A 38 0.35 -14.55 9.39
N GLY A 39 -0.55 -13.59 9.16
CA GLY A 39 -1.60 -13.23 10.12
C GLY A 39 -1.11 -12.46 11.34
N LYS A 40 0.12 -11.94 11.29
CA LYS A 40 0.77 -11.16 12.36
C LYS A 40 0.47 -9.68 12.17
N TYR A 41 -0.79 -9.33 12.38
CA TYR A 41 -1.29 -8.03 11.94
C TYR A 41 -0.76 -6.87 12.79
N ASP A 42 -0.59 -7.05 14.09
CA ASP A 42 -0.09 -6.00 14.99
C ASP A 42 1.37 -5.62 14.66
N GLU A 43 2.22 -6.62 14.36
CA GLU A 43 3.59 -6.36 13.93
C GLU A 43 3.64 -5.71 12.55
N ALA A 44 2.74 -6.08 11.63
CA ALA A 44 2.63 -5.44 10.32
C ALA A 44 2.17 -3.98 10.44
N GLU A 45 1.19 -3.71 11.31
CA GLU A 45 0.63 -2.37 11.55
C GLU A 45 1.69 -1.41 12.05
N THR A 46 2.45 -1.85 13.06
CA THR A 46 3.55 -1.07 13.62
C THR A 46 4.57 -0.68 12.54
N LEU A 47 4.91 -1.60 11.64
CA LEU A 47 5.88 -1.33 10.58
C LEU A 47 5.30 -0.41 9.50
N TYR A 48 4.08 -0.65 9.02
CA TYR A 48 3.48 0.19 8.00
C TYR A 48 3.19 1.61 8.50
N ALA A 49 2.81 1.79 9.77
CA ALA A 49 2.65 3.12 10.37
C ALA A 49 3.97 3.90 10.39
N ARG A 50 5.08 3.24 10.78
CA ARG A 50 6.41 3.86 10.77
C ARG A 50 6.86 4.23 9.35
N VAL A 51 6.64 3.34 8.38
CA VAL A 51 6.94 3.60 6.96
C VAL A 51 6.16 4.81 6.46
N LEU A 52 4.85 4.84 6.70
CA LEU A 52 3.99 5.91 6.22
C LEU A 52 4.43 7.26 6.80
N ALA A 53 4.63 7.35 8.12
CA ALA A 53 5.08 8.58 8.77
C ALA A 53 6.46 9.02 8.27
N GLY A 54 7.40 8.09 8.10
CA GLY A 54 8.73 8.38 7.57
C GLY A 54 8.71 8.90 6.13
N ASN A 55 7.92 8.26 5.26
CA ASN A 55 7.78 8.64 3.86
C ASN A 55 7.04 9.98 3.71
N GLU A 56 5.96 10.22 4.47
CA GLU A 56 5.23 11.50 4.44
C GLU A 56 6.14 12.66 4.85
N LYS A 57 6.95 12.46 5.90
CA LYS A 57 7.88 13.48 6.40
C LYS A 57 8.99 13.83 5.40
N GLN A 58 9.53 12.83 4.70
CA GLN A 58 10.71 13.02 3.83
C GLN A 58 10.37 13.30 2.38
N LEU A 59 9.34 12.64 1.86
CA LEU A 59 9.02 12.61 0.44
C LEU A 59 7.72 13.37 0.13
N GLY A 60 6.87 13.56 1.14
CA GLY A 60 5.56 14.17 1.00
C GLY A 60 4.45 13.15 0.70
N ALA A 61 3.20 13.60 0.86
CA ALA A 61 2.01 12.75 0.81
C ALA A 61 1.72 12.14 -0.58
N GLU A 62 2.14 12.79 -1.66
CA GLU A 62 1.88 12.36 -3.05
C GLU A 62 3.06 11.59 -3.67
N HIS A 63 4.17 11.42 -2.95
CA HIS A 63 5.30 10.68 -3.49
C HIS A 63 4.93 9.21 -3.73
N PRO A 64 5.37 8.58 -4.84
CA PRO A 64 5.01 7.19 -5.15
C PRO A 64 5.27 6.18 -4.02
N GLU A 65 6.39 6.31 -3.30
CA GLU A 65 6.70 5.45 -2.15
C GLU A 65 5.76 5.68 -0.95
N THR A 66 5.29 6.92 -0.75
CA THR A 66 4.28 7.21 0.27
C THR A 66 2.95 6.58 -0.12
N LEU A 67 2.54 6.71 -1.39
CA LEU A 67 1.32 6.12 -1.91
C LEU A 67 1.35 4.57 -1.87
N ALA A 68 2.51 3.97 -2.12
CA ALA A 68 2.72 2.53 -1.96
C ALA A 68 2.58 2.10 -0.49
N ALA A 69 3.10 2.89 0.45
CA ALA A 69 2.92 2.65 1.89
C ALA A 69 1.43 2.73 2.28
N VAL A 70 0.69 3.74 1.81
CA VAL A 70 -0.77 3.86 2.02
C VAL A 70 -1.50 2.63 1.47
N HIS A 71 -1.18 2.19 0.25
CA HIS A 71 -1.79 1.01 -0.38
C HIS A 71 -1.52 -0.27 0.43
N ASN A 72 -0.29 -0.45 0.92
CA ASN A 72 0.07 -1.61 1.74
C ASN A 72 -0.66 -1.62 3.09
N PHE A 73 -0.78 -0.44 3.71
CA PHE A 73 -1.56 -0.27 4.93
C PHE A 73 -3.04 -0.61 4.67
N ALA A 74 -3.62 -0.16 3.56
CA ALA A 74 -4.99 -0.54 3.18
C ALA A 74 -5.17 -2.06 3.08
N GLY A 75 -4.18 -2.77 2.52
CA GLY A 75 -4.18 -4.24 2.45
C GLY A 75 -4.08 -4.93 3.81
N LEU A 76 -3.45 -4.30 4.79
CA LEU A 76 -3.45 -4.76 6.18
C LEU A 76 -4.84 -4.58 6.81
N CYS A 77 -5.42 -3.38 6.73
CA CYS A 77 -6.77 -3.09 7.24
C CYS A 77 -7.78 -4.09 6.66
N TRP A 78 -7.68 -4.35 5.36
CA TRP A 78 -8.44 -5.38 4.68
C TRP A 78 -8.31 -6.77 5.32
N SER A 79 -7.07 -7.19 5.56
CA SER A 79 -6.76 -8.51 6.14
C SER A 79 -7.28 -8.65 7.58
N GLN A 80 -7.37 -7.55 8.33
CA GLN A 80 -7.95 -7.48 9.68
C GLN A 80 -9.48 -7.34 9.69
N GLY A 81 -10.12 -7.19 8.52
CA GLY A 81 -11.57 -6.99 8.44
C GLY A 81 -12.03 -5.54 8.64
N ARG A 82 -11.13 -4.56 8.61
CA ARG A 82 -11.42 -3.13 8.72
C ARG A 82 -11.72 -2.54 7.33
N TRP A 83 -12.90 -2.84 6.79
CA TRP A 83 -13.18 -2.64 5.37
C TRP A 83 -13.36 -1.16 5.00
N GLU A 84 -13.97 -0.37 5.87
CA GLU A 84 -14.18 1.07 5.69
C GLU A 84 -12.85 1.83 5.66
N GLU A 85 -11.93 1.48 6.56
CA GLU A 85 -10.59 2.07 6.60
C GLU A 85 -9.75 1.65 5.39
N ALA A 86 -9.83 0.37 5.00
CA ALA A 86 -9.18 -0.12 3.78
C ALA A 86 -9.67 0.65 2.54
N GLU A 87 -10.98 0.89 2.44
CA GLU A 87 -11.59 1.66 1.37
C GLU A 87 -11.03 3.09 1.29
N GLU A 88 -10.98 3.80 2.41
CA GLU A 88 -10.45 5.16 2.48
C GLU A 88 -8.99 5.22 2.02
N LEU A 89 -8.16 4.32 2.54
CA LEU A 89 -6.74 4.25 2.19
C LEU A 89 -6.52 3.85 0.73
N TYR A 90 -7.27 2.88 0.20
CA TYR A 90 -7.18 2.52 -1.22
C TYR A 90 -7.64 3.65 -2.14
N ARG A 91 -8.67 4.42 -1.77
CA ARG A 91 -9.07 5.63 -2.53
C ARG A 91 -7.97 6.68 -2.53
N ARG A 92 -7.36 6.93 -1.36
CA ARG A 92 -6.23 7.87 -1.24
C ARG A 92 -5.06 7.45 -2.14
N ALA A 93 -4.65 6.18 -2.06
CA ALA A 93 -3.58 5.64 -2.90
C ALA A 93 -3.92 5.74 -4.40
N LEU A 94 -5.14 5.35 -4.79
CA LEU A 94 -5.60 5.43 -6.18
C LEU A 94 -5.56 6.85 -6.72
N ALA A 95 -6.11 7.82 -5.99
CA ALA A 95 -6.13 9.22 -6.42
C ALA A 95 -4.71 9.77 -6.61
N GLY A 96 -3.79 9.45 -5.69
CA GLY A 96 -2.39 9.85 -5.80
C GLY A 96 -1.68 9.17 -6.98
N PHE A 97 -1.83 7.85 -7.14
CA PHE A 97 -1.18 7.13 -8.24
C PHE A 97 -1.70 7.57 -9.60
N GLU A 98 -3.01 7.79 -9.74
CA GLU A 98 -3.61 8.33 -10.96
C GLU A 98 -3.01 9.70 -11.31
N LYS A 99 -2.85 10.59 -10.32
CA LYS A 99 -2.27 11.93 -10.51
C LYS A 99 -0.79 11.89 -10.89
N VAL A 100 0.00 11.06 -10.23
CA VAL A 100 1.48 11.10 -10.32
C VAL A 100 2.05 10.16 -11.39
N ARG A 101 1.40 9.01 -11.61
CA ARG A 101 1.87 7.97 -12.54
C ARG A 101 0.96 7.79 -13.75
N GLY A 102 -0.25 8.34 -13.70
CA GLY A 102 -1.26 8.17 -14.75
C GLY A 102 -2.12 6.92 -14.59
N ARG A 103 -3.19 6.85 -15.38
CA ARG A 103 -4.23 5.81 -15.30
C ARG A 103 -3.76 4.42 -15.73
N GLU A 104 -2.76 4.35 -16.60
CA GLU A 104 -2.27 3.10 -17.18
C GLU A 104 -1.14 2.45 -16.38
N HIS A 105 -0.61 3.14 -15.37
CA HIS A 105 0.48 2.62 -14.57
C HIS A 105 0.06 1.39 -13.77
N GLY A 106 0.99 0.45 -13.57
CA GLY A 106 0.75 -0.79 -12.85
C GLY A 106 0.20 -0.58 -11.44
N ASP A 107 0.77 0.38 -10.70
CA ASP A 107 0.32 0.72 -9.34
C ASP A 107 -1.12 1.24 -9.32
N THR A 108 -1.47 2.13 -10.26
CA THR A 108 -2.84 2.64 -10.41
C THR A 108 -3.81 1.50 -10.69
N ARG A 109 -3.47 0.59 -11.61
CA ARG A 109 -4.29 -0.60 -11.92
C ARG A 109 -4.44 -1.53 -10.72
N GLN A 110 -3.38 -1.73 -9.92
CA GLN A 110 -3.47 -2.52 -8.69
C GLN A 110 -4.39 -1.88 -7.66
N ALA A 111 -4.28 -0.56 -7.45
CA ALA A 111 -5.15 0.17 -6.52
C ALA A 111 -6.63 0.10 -6.96
N VAL A 112 -6.91 0.22 -8.27
CA VAL A 112 -8.26 0.00 -8.85
C VAL A 112 -8.78 -1.39 -8.52
N ASN A 113 -7.99 -2.44 -8.73
CA ASN A 113 -8.42 -3.82 -8.51
C ASN A 113 -8.74 -4.08 -7.04
N ASN A 114 -7.89 -3.59 -6.12
CA ASN A 114 -8.08 -3.79 -4.69
C ASN A 114 -9.28 -2.98 -4.16
N LEU A 115 -9.45 -1.73 -4.59
CA LEU A 115 -10.62 -0.93 -4.22
C LEU A 115 -11.92 -1.54 -4.77
N ALA A 116 -11.91 -2.03 -6.01
CA ALA A 116 -13.06 -2.74 -6.57
C ALA A 116 -13.40 -3.99 -5.75
N TYR A 117 -12.39 -4.76 -5.32
CA TYR A 117 -12.62 -5.92 -4.46
C TYR A 117 -13.22 -5.54 -3.10
N VAL A 118 -12.81 -4.40 -2.54
CA VAL A 118 -13.39 -3.85 -1.31
C VAL A 118 -14.88 -3.55 -1.48
N TYR A 119 -15.25 -2.89 -2.58
CA TYR A 119 -16.66 -2.64 -2.90
C TYR A 119 -17.46 -3.94 -3.06
N GLN A 120 -16.93 -4.93 -3.80
CA GLN A 120 -17.63 -6.21 -4.00
C GLN A 120 -17.92 -6.92 -2.68
N ARG A 121 -16.97 -6.89 -1.72
CA ARG A 121 -17.18 -7.50 -0.40
C ARG A 121 -18.16 -6.76 0.49
N GLN A 122 -18.42 -5.49 0.20
CA GLN A 122 -19.50 -4.70 0.81
C GLN A 122 -20.82 -4.81 0.04
N GLY A 123 -20.92 -5.65 -1.00
CA GLY A 123 -22.12 -5.77 -1.84
C GLY A 123 -22.34 -4.60 -2.81
N ARG A 124 -21.31 -3.77 -3.04
CA ARG A 124 -21.35 -2.58 -3.91
C ARG A 124 -20.81 -2.89 -5.30
N ASP A 125 -21.36 -3.93 -5.93
CA ASP A 125 -20.88 -4.43 -7.22
C ASP A 125 -20.98 -3.39 -8.35
N GLU A 126 -22.02 -2.55 -8.34
CA GLU A 126 -22.15 -1.46 -9.32
C GLU A 126 -21.01 -0.46 -9.23
N GLU A 127 -20.54 -0.13 -8.03
CA GLU A 127 -19.42 0.78 -7.83
C GLU A 127 -18.10 0.15 -8.27
N ALA A 128 -17.91 -1.14 -8.01
CA ALA A 128 -16.76 -1.89 -8.49
C ALA A 128 -16.69 -1.90 -10.03
N GLU A 129 -17.81 -2.16 -10.71
CA GLU A 129 -17.88 -2.13 -12.18
C GLU A 129 -17.67 -0.73 -12.74
N LYS A 130 -18.31 0.30 -12.18
CA LYS A 130 -18.10 1.71 -12.57
C LYS A 130 -16.63 2.10 -12.44
N LEU A 131 -15.99 1.73 -11.33
CA LEU A 131 -14.57 1.98 -11.11
C LEU A 131 -13.69 1.28 -12.16
N ARG A 132 -13.90 -0.02 -12.39
CA ARG A 132 -13.14 -0.77 -13.40
C ARG A 132 -13.39 -0.26 -14.83
N ALA A 133 -14.62 0.11 -15.15
CA ALA A 133 -14.97 0.69 -16.45
C ALA A 133 -14.22 2.01 -16.68
N ARG A 134 -14.20 2.90 -15.67
CA ARG A 134 -13.43 4.15 -15.72
C ARG A 134 -11.96 3.89 -16.08
N PHE A 135 -11.32 2.83 -15.61
CA PHE A 135 -9.89 2.58 -15.90
C PHE A 135 -9.62 1.62 -17.08
N ARG A 136 -10.66 1.16 -17.80
CA ARG A 136 -10.51 0.32 -19.01
C ARG A 136 -10.41 1.11 -20.32
N GLU A 137 -10.88 2.36 -20.36
CA GLU A 137 -11.22 3.06 -21.62
C GLU A 137 -10.07 3.54 -22.52
N VAL A 138 -8.78 3.34 -22.19
CA VAL A 138 -7.67 3.93 -23.00
C VAL A 138 -6.75 2.89 -23.68
N GLY A 139 -6.99 1.58 -23.49
CA GLY A 139 -6.20 0.53 -24.14
C GLY A 139 -6.60 0.15 -25.57
N ARG A 140 -7.47 0.92 -26.24
CA ARG A 140 -8.02 0.60 -27.58
C ARG A 140 -7.62 1.56 -28.70
N GLN A 141 -6.62 2.40 -28.49
CA GLN A 141 -6.04 3.24 -29.54
C GLN A 141 -4.52 3.05 -29.56
N ALA A 142 -4.09 1.91 -30.12
CA ALA A 142 -2.76 1.72 -30.68
C ALA A 142 -2.90 0.80 -31.89
#